data_AF-W5WRV5-F1
#
_entry.id   AF-W5WRV5-F1
#
_cell.length_a   1.000
_cell.length_b   1.000
_cell.length_c   1.000
_cell.angle_alpha   90.00
_cell.angle_beta   90.00
_cell.angle_gamma   90.00
#
_symmetry.space_group_name_H-M   'P 1'
#
loop_
_entity.id
_entity.type
_entity.pdbx_description
1 polymer ?
#
loop_
_entity_poly.entity_id
_entity_poly.type
_entity_poly.pdbx_seq_one_letter_code
_entity_poly.pdbx_strand_id
1 'polypeptide(L)'
;MNVREQLRGFVTAIDHVGLAVPDMDAAIEFHREAFGLELTHEEVNDEQGVREAMMRAPGDIGGAQIQLLAPSRPDSTVAKFLDRNGPGMQQLAFRVTDVTAAGEALRALGLRVLYEQPRRGTAGSLVNFVHPKDAGGVLIELVQPAPAH
;
A
#
# COMPACT_ATOMS: atom_id res chain seq x y z
N MET A 1 0.45 15.67 -25.52
CA MET A 1 -0.42 14.62 -24.96
C MET A 1 -1.09 15.19 -23.72
N ASN A 2 -2.40 15.01 -23.55
CA ASN A 2 -3.08 15.51 -22.34
C ASN A 2 -2.57 14.72 -21.11
N VAL A 3 -2.37 15.37 -19.97
CA VAL A 3 -1.95 14.69 -18.71
C VAL A 3 -2.85 13.49 -18.40
N ARG A 4 -4.15 13.58 -18.71
CA ARG A 4 -5.11 12.48 -18.55
C ARG A 4 -4.84 11.28 -19.47
N GLU A 5 -4.26 11.50 -20.65
CA GLU A 5 -3.83 10.42 -21.56
C GLU A 5 -2.53 9.77 -21.07
N GLN A 6 -1.62 10.56 -20.49
CA GLN A 6 -0.40 10.03 -19.86
C GLN A 6 -0.73 9.06 -18.71
N LEU A 7 -1.71 9.41 -17.87
CA LEU A 7 -2.11 8.58 -16.73
C LEU A 7 -2.67 7.20 -17.13
N ARG A 8 -3.27 7.07 -18.32
CA ARG A 8 -3.80 5.78 -18.81
C ARG A 8 -2.72 4.72 -19.01
N GLY A 9 -1.47 5.12 -19.19
CA GLY A 9 -0.35 4.21 -19.37
C GLY A 9 0.34 3.78 -18.07
N PHE A 10 0.03 4.42 -16.93
CA PHE A 10 0.76 4.18 -15.69
C PHE A 10 0.10 3.12 -14.81
N VAL A 11 -1.20 3.27 -14.50
CA VAL A 11 -1.89 2.35 -13.59
C VAL A 11 -2.24 1.05 -14.32
N THR A 12 -1.83 -0.08 -13.74
CA THR A 12 -2.00 -1.41 -14.34
C THR A 12 -2.99 -2.29 -13.57
N ALA A 13 -3.10 -2.11 -12.26
CA ALA A 13 -3.99 -2.89 -11.40
C ALA A 13 -4.22 -2.19 -10.06
N ILE A 14 -5.18 -2.68 -9.28
CA ILE A 14 -5.09 -2.56 -7.82
C ILE A 14 -3.95 -3.48 -7.38
N ASP A 15 -3.00 -2.94 -6.61
CA ASP A 15 -1.90 -3.73 -6.08
C ASP A 15 -2.29 -4.44 -4.79
N HIS A 16 -2.78 -3.66 -3.82
CA HIS A 16 -3.25 -4.18 -2.54
C HIS A 16 -4.21 -3.21 -1.83
N VAL A 17 -4.86 -3.72 -0.79
CA VAL A 17 -5.59 -2.93 0.20
C VAL A 17 -4.87 -3.08 1.55
N GLY A 18 -4.46 -1.96 2.14
CA GLY A 18 -3.78 -1.93 3.43
C GLY A 18 -4.79 -1.94 4.58
N LEU A 19 -4.67 -2.90 5.49
CA LEU A 19 -5.48 -3.05 6.69
C LEU A 19 -4.61 -2.84 7.93
N ALA A 20 -4.87 -1.77 8.68
CA ALA A 20 -4.26 -1.58 9.98
C ALA A 20 -4.89 -2.54 11.00
N VAL A 21 -4.05 -3.36 11.64
CA VAL A 21 -4.47 -4.38 12.61
C VAL A 21 -3.67 -4.24 13.91
N PRO A 22 -4.29 -4.49 15.08
CA PRO A 22 -3.62 -4.35 16.37
C PRO A 22 -2.67 -5.51 16.68
N ASP A 23 -2.94 -6.69 16.11
CA ASP A 23 -2.17 -7.92 16.30
C ASP A 23 -2.00 -8.59 14.93
N MET A 24 -0.74 -8.78 14.51
CA MET A 24 -0.42 -9.35 13.21
C MET A 24 -0.74 -10.85 13.15
N ASP A 25 -0.38 -11.62 14.18
CA ASP A 25 -0.50 -13.07 14.13
C ASP A 25 -1.98 -13.47 14.15
N ALA A 26 -2.78 -12.80 14.99
CA ALA A 26 -4.23 -12.99 15.00
C ALA A 26 -4.88 -12.59 13.66
N ALA A 27 -4.38 -11.53 13.01
CA ALA A 27 -4.89 -11.10 11.71
C ALA A 27 -4.54 -12.08 10.59
N ILE A 28 -3.30 -12.59 10.55
CA ILE A 28 -2.87 -13.61 9.58
C ILE A 28 -3.71 -14.88 9.76
N GLU A 29 -3.84 -15.35 11.00
CA GLU A 29 -4.64 -16.54 11.32
C GLU A 29 -6.09 -16.35 10.89
N PHE A 30 -6.72 -15.22 11.21
CA PHE A 30 -8.10 -14.93 10.80
C PHE A 30 -8.26 -14.99 9.28
N HIS A 31 -7.39 -14.34 8.50
CA HIS A 31 -7.49 -14.34 7.04
C HIS A 31 -7.24 -15.74 6.43
N ARG A 32 -6.35 -16.53 7.04
CA ARG A 32 -6.05 -17.89 6.61
C ARG A 32 -7.19 -18.84 6.93
N GLU A 33 -7.65 -18.89 8.18
CA GLU A 33 -8.62 -19.88 8.63
C GLU A 33 -10.05 -19.54 8.21
N ALA A 34 -10.43 -18.25 8.22
CA ALA A 34 -11.81 -17.84 7.89
C ALA A 34 -12.05 -17.68 6.38
N PHE A 35 -11.02 -17.29 5.62
CA PHE A 35 -11.16 -16.97 4.19
C PHE A 35 -10.24 -17.76 3.26
N GLY A 36 -9.33 -18.58 3.80
CA GLY A 36 -8.42 -19.40 3.00
C GLY A 36 -7.32 -18.61 2.29
N LEU A 37 -7.00 -17.40 2.75
CA LEU A 37 -5.89 -16.63 2.15
C LEU A 37 -4.53 -17.21 2.54
N GLU A 38 -3.58 -17.10 1.63
CA GLU A 38 -2.20 -17.54 1.81
C GLU A 38 -1.31 -16.36 2.17
N LEU A 39 -0.42 -16.54 3.16
CA LEU A 39 0.65 -15.61 3.46
C LEU A 39 1.74 -15.73 2.38
N THR A 40 1.98 -14.66 1.63
CA THR A 40 2.90 -14.67 0.48
C THR A 40 4.21 -13.97 0.79
N HIS A 41 4.20 -13.02 1.72
CA HIS A 41 5.37 -12.27 2.16
C HIS A 41 5.13 -11.72 3.55
N GLU A 42 6.19 -11.64 4.35
CA GLU A 42 6.18 -10.97 5.65
C GLU A 42 7.51 -10.25 5.85
N GLU A 43 7.46 -9.02 6.35
CA GLU A 43 8.67 -8.28 6.72
C GLU A 43 8.41 -7.32 7.90
N VAL A 44 9.49 -6.95 8.57
CA VAL A 44 9.49 -5.86 9.56
C VAL A 44 10.28 -4.70 8.99
N ASN A 45 9.64 -3.54 8.92
CA ASN A 45 10.29 -2.29 8.58
C ASN A 45 10.61 -1.53 9.87
N ASP A 46 11.82 -1.72 10.40
CA ASP A 46 12.27 -1.07 11.64
C ASP A 46 12.32 0.45 11.51
N GLU A 47 12.59 1.01 10.32
CA GLU A 47 12.60 2.46 10.12
C GLU A 47 11.19 3.04 10.31
N GLN A 48 10.18 2.39 9.74
CA GLN A 48 8.78 2.85 9.81
C GLN A 48 8.05 2.39 11.07
N GLY A 49 8.54 1.36 11.75
CA GLY A 49 7.93 0.83 12.97
C GLY A 49 6.70 0.00 12.69
N VAL A 50 6.75 -0.79 11.62
CA VAL A 50 5.63 -1.56 11.09
C VAL A 50 6.09 -2.98 10.80
N ARG A 51 5.27 -3.95 11.19
CA ARG A 51 5.31 -5.33 10.68
C ARG A 51 4.24 -5.45 9.62
N GLU A 52 4.60 -6.03 8.48
CA GLU A 52 3.76 -6.09 7.28
C GLU A 52 3.62 -7.54 6.83
N ALA A 53 2.42 -7.94 6.43
CA ALA A 53 2.16 -9.26 5.86
C ALA A 53 1.27 -9.12 4.63
N MET A 54 1.66 -9.78 3.54
CA MET A 54 0.88 -9.84 2.30
C MET A 54 0.08 -11.15 2.29
N MET A 55 -1.24 -11.02 2.22
CA MET A 55 -2.18 -12.13 2.12
C MET A 55 -2.81 -12.13 0.73
N ARG A 56 -2.91 -13.30 0.09
CA ARG A 56 -3.41 -13.43 -1.28
C ARG A 56 -4.35 -14.61 -1.42
N ALA A 57 -5.25 -14.54 -2.40
CA ALA A 57 -6.06 -15.69 -2.76
C ALA A 57 -5.18 -16.85 -3.31
N PRO A 58 -5.50 -18.11 -2.99
CA PRO A 58 -4.78 -19.26 -3.52
C PRO A 58 -4.73 -19.26 -5.05
N GLY A 59 -3.52 -19.40 -5.61
CA GLY A 59 -3.29 -19.45 -7.06
C GLY A 59 -3.34 -18.11 -7.81
N ASP A 60 -3.70 -17.00 -7.15
CA ASP A 60 -3.82 -15.67 -7.79
C ASP A 60 -2.46 -14.95 -7.92
N ILE A 61 -1.52 -15.52 -8.67
CA ILE A 61 -0.18 -14.96 -8.82
C ILE A 61 -0.25 -13.62 -9.59
N GLY A 62 0.13 -12.54 -8.92
CA GLY A 62 0.14 -11.18 -9.48
C GLY A 62 -1.18 -10.43 -9.37
N GLY A 63 -2.21 -11.03 -8.79
CA GLY A 63 -3.46 -10.35 -8.45
C GLY A 63 -3.34 -9.36 -7.29
N ALA A 64 -4.48 -8.83 -6.88
CA ALA A 64 -4.56 -7.90 -5.76
C ALA A 64 -4.38 -8.65 -4.42
N GLN A 65 -3.74 -7.99 -3.45
CA GLN A 65 -3.45 -8.57 -2.15
C GLN A 65 -4.10 -7.78 -1.00
N ILE A 66 -4.19 -8.41 0.16
CA ILE A 66 -4.42 -7.71 1.43
C ILE A 66 -3.06 -7.50 2.09
N GLN A 67 -2.71 -6.26 2.38
CA GLN A 67 -1.53 -5.94 3.17
C GLN A 67 -1.97 -5.68 4.60
N LEU A 68 -1.62 -6.58 5.52
CA LEU A 68 -1.81 -6.37 6.95
C LEU A 68 -0.68 -5.48 7.46
N LEU A 69 -1.03 -4.49 8.27
CA LEU A 69 -0.11 -3.50 8.83
C LEU A 69 -0.29 -3.48 10.35
N ALA A 70 0.70 -3.98 11.09
CA ALA A 70 0.70 -3.93 12.55
C ALA A 70 1.83 -3.02 13.05
N PRO A 71 1.61 -2.22 14.10
CA PRO A 71 2.68 -1.41 14.68
C PRO A 71 3.72 -2.31 15.37
N SER A 72 5.00 -2.15 15.06
CA SER A 72 6.09 -2.81 15.82
C SER A 72 6.59 -1.94 16.99
N ARG A 73 6.18 -0.68 17.05
CA ARG A 73 6.44 0.26 18.15
C ARG A 73 5.28 1.27 18.31
N PRO A 74 5.10 1.85 19.51
CA PRO A 74 3.91 2.66 19.83
C PRO A 74 3.85 4.03 19.15
N ASP A 75 4.97 4.56 18.63
CA ASP A 75 5.02 5.89 18.00
C ASP A 75 4.91 5.86 16.46
N SER A 76 4.70 4.69 15.87
CA SER A 76 4.60 4.49 14.42
C SER A 76 3.34 5.13 13.83
N THR A 77 3.34 5.33 12.52
CA THR A 77 2.19 5.88 11.78
C THR A 77 0.96 4.98 11.88
N VAL A 78 1.16 3.66 11.87
CA VAL A 78 0.10 2.65 12.03
C VAL A 78 -0.47 2.69 13.44
N ALA A 79 0.36 2.79 14.49
CA ALA A 79 -0.11 2.94 15.86
C ALA A 79 -1.03 4.17 16.02
N LYS A 80 -0.58 5.33 15.50
CA LYS A 80 -1.39 6.57 15.50
C LYS A 80 -2.68 6.44 14.70
N PHE A 81 -2.68 5.67 13.61
CA PHE A 81 -3.89 5.39 12.85
C PHE A 81 -4.89 4.58 13.68
N LEU A 82 -4.43 3.50 14.32
CA LEU A 82 -5.24 2.63 15.18
C LEU A 82 -5.84 3.40 16.36
N ASP A 83 -5.05 4.25 17.02
CA ASP A 83 -5.55 5.07 18.14
C ASP A 83 -6.68 6.00 17.72
N ARG A 84 -6.60 6.57 16.51
CA ARG A 84 -7.57 7.53 16.01
C ARG A 84 -8.82 6.87 15.42
N ASN A 85 -8.67 5.74 14.72
CA ASN A 85 -9.73 5.19 13.86
C ASN A 85 -10.14 3.75 14.25
N GLY A 86 -9.40 3.09 15.13
CA GLY A 86 -9.48 1.65 15.33
C GLY A 86 -8.87 0.85 14.15
N PRO A 87 -8.95 -0.50 14.22
CA PRO A 87 -8.57 -1.38 13.12
C PRO A 87 -9.43 -1.15 11.87
N GLY A 88 -8.84 -1.27 10.68
CA GLY A 88 -9.60 -1.13 9.44
C GLY A 88 -8.75 -0.77 8.22
N MET A 89 -9.42 -0.45 7.11
CA MET A 89 -8.77 -0.03 5.87
C MET A 89 -8.01 1.28 6.08
N GLN A 90 -6.71 1.23 5.84
CA GLN A 90 -5.80 2.36 6.02
C GLN A 90 -5.44 3.01 4.67
N GLN A 91 -5.27 2.21 3.61
CA GLN A 91 -4.95 2.69 2.27
C GLN A 91 -5.41 1.74 1.15
N LEU A 92 -5.57 2.31 -0.04
CA LEU A 92 -5.76 1.57 -1.29
C LEU A 92 -4.55 1.84 -2.20
N ALA A 93 -3.93 0.78 -2.71
CA ALA A 93 -2.75 0.90 -3.56
C ALA A 93 -3.04 0.55 -5.03
N PHE A 94 -2.55 1.40 -5.93
CA PHE A 94 -2.53 1.14 -7.37
C PHE A 94 -1.13 0.75 -7.83
N ARG A 95 -1.05 -0.34 -8.58
CA ARG A 95 0.18 -0.75 -9.26
C ARG A 95 0.46 0.18 -10.42
N VAL A 96 1.65 0.75 -10.47
CA VAL A 96 2.10 1.66 -11.53
C VAL A 96 3.39 1.17 -12.19
N THR A 97 3.53 1.50 -13.48
CA THR A 97 4.75 1.16 -14.25
C THR A 97 5.94 2.06 -13.92
N ASP A 98 5.68 3.33 -13.57
CA ASP A 98 6.67 4.31 -13.17
C ASP A 98 6.06 5.24 -12.10
N VAL A 99 6.51 5.11 -10.84
CA VAL A 99 5.97 5.89 -9.72
C VAL A 99 6.39 7.36 -9.76
N THR A 100 7.55 7.67 -10.32
CA THR A 100 8.04 9.05 -10.46
C THR A 100 7.18 9.78 -11.49
N ALA A 101 7.06 9.21 -12.69
CA ALA A 101 6.28 9.80 -13.77
C ALA A 101 4.79 9.87 -13.44
N ALA A 102 4.23 8.84 -12.80
CA ALA A 102 2.85 8.88 -12.30
C ALA A 102 2.65 9.99 -11.27
N GLY A 103 3.58 10.13 -10.31
CA GLY A 103 3.55 11.19 -9.30
C GLY A 103 3.61 12.60 -9.92
N GLU A 104 4.48 12.82 -10.90
CA GLU A 104 4.55 14.09 -11.64
C GLU A 104 3.26 14.42 -12.39
N ALA A 105 2.68 13.42 -13.09
CA ALA A 105 1.42 13.60 -13.80
C ALA A 105 0.26 13.93 -12.83
N LEU A 106 0.21 13.29 -11.65
CA LEU A 106 -0.80 13.59 -10.63
C LEU A 106 -0.61 14.99 -10.03
N ARG A 107 0.64 15.44 -9.81
CA ARG A 107 0.92 16.83 -9.39
C ARG A 107 0.50 17.84 -10.45
N ALA A 108 0.69 17.54 -11.73
CA ALA A 108 0.23 18.39 -12.83
C ALA A 108 -1.29 18.52 -12.89
N LEU A 109 -2.04 17.57 -12.30
CA LEU A 109 -3.49 17.67 -12.08
C LEU A 109 -3.88 18.41 -10.79
N GLY A 110 -2.91 18.91 -10.02
CA GLY A 110 -3.14 19.64 -8.77
C GLY A 110 -3.30 18.75 -7.54
N LEU A 111 -2.99 17.45 -7.62
CA LEU A 111 -3.08 16.54 -6.48
C LEU A 111 -1.82 16.62 -5.61
N ARG A 112 -1.99 16.56 -4.29
CA ARG A 112 -0.87 16.46 -3.35
C ARG A 112 -0.31 15.05 -3.32
N VAL A 113 0.86 14.89 -3.93
CA VAL A 113 1.70 13.69 -3.80
C VAL A 113 2.69 13.90 -2.66
N LEU A 114 2.69 13.02 -1.65
CA LEU A 114 3.27 13.27 -0.33
C LEU A 114 4.79 13.38 -0.32
N TYR A 115 5.49 12.52 -1.04
CA TYR A 115 6.95 12.53 -1.07
C TYR A 115 7.44 13.20 -2.33
N GLU A 116 8.45 14.06 -2.22
CA GLU A 116 9.11 14.67 -3.39
C GLU A 116 9.68 13.59 -4.32
N GLN A 117 10.43 12.65 -3.74
CA GLN A 117 10.98 11.46 -4.40
C GLN A 117 10.30 10.19 -3.87
N PRO A 118 10.10 9.14 -4.70
CA PRO A 118 9.57 7.87 -4.24
C PRO A 118 10.43 7.25 -3.12
N ARG A 119 9.80 6.49 -2.24
CA ARG A 119 10.47 5.78 -1.13
C ARG A 119 10.45 4.28 -1.36
N ARG A 120 11.31 3.55 -0.65
CA ARG A 120 11.27 2.10 -0.62
C ARG A 120 10.05 1.61 0.16
N GLY A 121 9.29 0.70 -0.44
CA GLY A 121 8.19 -0.02 0.19
C GLY A 121 8.50 -1.51 0.36
N THR A 122 7.43 -2.27 0.63
CA THR A 122 7.47 -3.73 0.85
C THR A 122 8.11 -4.46 -0.32
N ALA A 123 8.86 -5.53 -0.03
CA ALA A 123 9.51 -6.37 -1.06
C ALA A 123 10.38 -5.58 -2.06
N GLY A 124 10.93 -4.43 -1.64
CA GLY A 124 11.83 -3.60 -2.45
C GLY A 124 11.12 -2.75 -3.51
N SER A 125 9.80 -2.62 -3.46
CA SER A 125 9.03 -1.72 -4.32
C SER A 125 9.43 -0.24 -4.13
N LEU A 126 9.07 0.60 -5.11
CA LEU A 126 9.09 2.05 -4.96
C LEU A 126 7.68 2.57 -4.80
N VAL A 127 7.47 3.45 -3.82
CA VAL A 127 6.14 3.91 -3.42
C VAL A 127 6.03 5.43 -3.27
N ASN A 128 4.84 5.95 -3.51
CA ASN A 128 4.44 7.32 -3.15
C ASN A 128 2.93 7.35 -2.87
N PHE A 129 2.42 8.46 -2.34
CA PHE A 129 1.05 8.54 -1.86
C PHE A 129 0.36 9.82 -2.32
N VAL A 130 -0.92 9.75 -2.63
CA VAL A 130 -1.81 10.89 -2.84
C VAL A 130 -2.55 11.19 -1.54
N HIS A 131 -2.51 12.44 -1.10
CA HIS A 131 -3.10 12.87 0.16
C HIS A 131 -4.63 12.65 0.17
N PRO A 132 -5.24 12.10 1.24
CA PRO A 132 -6.67 11.76 1.29
C PRO A 132 -7.61 12.93 0.99
N LYS A 133 -7.23 14.14 1.42
CA LYS A 133 -7.98 15.39 1.12
C LYS A 133 -8.17 15.67 -0.38
N ASP A 134 -7.34 15.11 -1.26
CA ASP A 134 -7.49 15.23 -2.72
C ASP A 134 -8.07 13.95 -3.36
N ALA A 135 -8.23 12.88 -2.58
CA ALA A 135 -8.62 11.56 -3.04
C ALA A 135 -9.87 11.03 -2.31
N GLY A 136 -10.84 11.92 -2.04
CA GLY A 136 -12.14 11.54 -1.50
C GLY A 136 -12.09 10.93 -0.09
N GLY A 137 -11.06 11.24 0.70
CA GLY A 137 -10.88 10.72 2.06
C GLY A 137 -10.08 9.42 2.15
N VAL A 138 -9.64 8.84 1.02
CA VAL A 138 -8.83 7.61 0.98
C VAL A 138 -7.37 7.95 0.75
N LEU A 139 -6.45 7.38 1.53
CA LEU A 139 -5.03 7.43 1.19
C LEU A 139 -4.79 6.51 0.00
N ILE A 140 -4.38 7.08 -1.13
CA ILE A 140 -4.06 6.30 -2.34
C ILE A 140 -2.56 6.14 -2.43
N GLU A 141 -2.10 4.91 -2.47
CA GLU A 141 -0.70 4.56 -2.71
C GLU A 141 -0.46 4.25 -4.18
N LEU A 142 0.73 4.62 -4.67
CA LEU A 142 1.25 4.26 -5.98
C LEU A 142 2.41 3.30 -5.73
N VAL A 143 2.32 2.09 -6.27
CA VAL A 143 3.31 1.03 -6.06
C VAL A 143 3.93 0.66 -7.40
N GLN A 144 5.22 0.90 -7.55
CA GLN A 144 6.01 0.32 -8.62
C GLN A 144 6.74 -0.91 -8.05
N PRO A 145 6.35 -2.14 -8.44
CA PRO A 145 7.02 -3.35 -7.96
C PRO A 145 8.51 -3.34 -8.30
N ALA A 146 9.33 -3.96 -7.45
CA ALA A 146 10.70 -4.26 -7.82
C ALA A 146 10.71 -5.15 -9.08
N PRO A 147 11.72 -5.03 -9.96
CA PRO A 147 11.90 -5.99 -11.05
C PRO A 147 11.92 -7.40 -10.48
N ALA A 148 11.16 -8.32 -11.07
CA ALA A 148 11.28 -9.73 -10.73
C ALA A 148 12.73 -10.17 -11.00
N HIS A 149 13.37 -10.74 -10.00
CA HIS A 149 14.68 -11.39 -10.15
C HIS A 149 14.53 -12.73 -10.87
#